data_AF-A0A0E3GRD0-F1
#
_entry.id   AF-A0A0E3GRD0-F1
#
_cell.length_a   1.000
_cell.length_b   1.000
_cell.length_c   1.000
_cell.angle_alpha   90.00
_cell.angle_beta   90.00
_cell.angle_gamma   90.00
#
_symmetry.space_group_name_H-M   'P 1'
#
loop_
_entity.id
_entity.type
_entity.pdbx_description
1 polymer ?
#
loop_
_entity_poly.entity_id
_entity_poly.type
_entity_poly.pdbx_seq_one_letter_code
_entity_poly.pdbx_strand_id
1 'polypeptide(L)' 'MNIDEKTYDFAITVLKCFFILIVLGLFLPKLLDYVFYNFINKPNVYDNSILVNNLVNRNIDILHNYIIVFNKFLGLW' A
#
# COMPACT_ATOMS: atom_id res chain seq x y z
N MET A 1 15.75 -7.55 38.46
CA MET A 1 14.63 -7.61 37.50
C MET A 1 15.13 -6.89 36.25
N ASN A 2 15.62 -7.71 35.32
CA ASN A 2 16.76 -7.41 34.45
C ASN A 2 16.41 -6.50 33.28
N ILE A 3 17.31 -5.58 32.97
CA ILE A 3 17.27 -4.66 31.82
C ILE A 3 17.04 -5.39 30.48
N ASP A 4 17.36 -6.69 30.43
CA ASP A 4 17.18 -7.61 29.31
C ASP A 4 15.72 -7.73 28.83
N GLU A 5 14.76 -7.91 29.75
CA GLU A 5 13.36 -8.17 29.38
C GLU A 5 12.70 -6.92 28.75
N LYS A 6 12.95 -5.74 29.31
CA LYS A 6 12.45 -4.47 28.75
C LYS A 6 13.07 -4.15 27.39
N THR A 7 14.35 -4.46 27.22
CA THR A 7 15.06 -4.25 25.94
C THR A 7 14.52 -5.21 24.87
N TYR A 8 14.23 -6.44 25.25
CA TYR A 8 13.64 -7.45 24.38
C TYR A 8 12.24 -7.05 23.91
N ASP A 9 11.36 -6.63 24.83
CA ASP A 9 10.02 -6.14 24.50
C ASP A 9 10.04 -4.89 23.61
N PHE A 10 10.99 -3.98 23.87
CA PHE A 10 11.20 -2.81 23.02
C PHE A 10 11.61 -3.22 21.60
N ALA A 11 12.58 -4.14 21.46
CA ALA A 11 13.03 -4.64 20.17
C ALA A 11 11.91 -5.33 19.39
N ILE A 12 11.09 -6.16 20.07
CA ILE A 12 9.91 -6.79 19.46
C ILE A 12 8.92 -5.73 18.97
N THR A 13 8.68 -4.70 19.78
CA THR A 13 7.74 -3.64 19.43
C THR A 13 8.22 -2.87 18.19
N VAL A 14 9.51 -2.53 18.15
CA VAL A 14 10.13 -1.89 16.98
C VAL A 14 9.99 -2.77 15.74
N LEU A 15 10.30 -4.08 15.83
CA LEU A 15 10.14 -5.01 14.73
C LEU A 15 8.70 -5.11 14.23
N LYS A 16 7.71 -5.14 15.12
CA LYS A 16 6.29 -5.13 14.75
C LYS A 16 5.93 -3.86 13.99
N CYS A 17 6.38 -2.69 14.43
CA CYS A 17 6.15 -1.44 13.74
C CYS A 17 6.77 -1.44 12.33
N PHE A 18 8.02 -1.91 12.20
CA PHE A 18 8.67 -2.07 10.90
C PHE A 18 7.92 -3.04 9.99
N PHE A 19 7.46 -4.17 10.53
CA PHE A 19 6.67 -5.13 9.76
C PHE A 19 5.37 -4.50 9.23
N ILE A 20 4.65 -3.76 10.07
CA ILE A 20 3.44 -3.03 9.67
C ILE A 20 3.76 -2.02 8.56
N LEU A 21 4.85 -1.26 8.69
CA LEU A 21 5.28 -0.31 7.66
C LEU A 21 5.61 -0.99 6.34
N ILE A 22 6.26 -2.16 6.35
CA ILE A 22 6.57 -2.92 5.14
C ILE A 22 5.27 -3.46 4.50
N VAL A 23 4.41 -4.08 5.29
CA VAL A 23 3.19 -4.70 4.77
C VAL A 23 2.22 -3.64 4.25
N LEU A 24 1.92 -2.62 5.04
CA LEU A 24 0.96 -1.58 4.66
C LEU A 24 1.56 -0.56 3.67
N GLY A 25 2.86 -0.29 3.78
CA GLY A 25 3.54 0.72 2.97
C GLY A 25 4.06 0.22 1.62
N LEU A 26 4.54 -1.03 1.53
CA LEU A 26 5.07 -1.58 0.28
C LEU A 26 4.13 -2.60 -0.35
N PHE A 27 3.65 -3.57 0.43
CA PHE A 27 2.95 -4.72 -0.13
C PHE A 27 1.50 -4.39 -0.49
N LEU A 28 0.76 -3.80 0.44
CA LEU A 28 -0.64 -3.43 0.26
C LEU A 28 -0.88 -2.54 -0.97
N PRO A 29 -0.14 -1.44 -1.22
CA PRO A 29 -0.42 -0.60 -2.36
C PRO A 29 -0.13 -1.30 -3.70
N LYS A 30 0.91 -2.15 -3.78
CA LYS A 30 1.18 -2.97 -4.98
C LYS A 30 0.09 -4.01 -5.23
N LEU A 31 -0.44 -4.61 -4.16
CA LEU A 31 -1.55 -5.55 -4.26
C LEU A 31 -2.83 -4.84 -4.73
N LEU A 32 -3.13 -3.66 -4.19
CA LEU A 32 -4.23 -2.82 -4.65
C LEU A 32 -4.07 -2.46 -6.13
N ASP A 33 -2.87 -2.09 -6.56
CA ASP A 33 -2.60 -1.73 -7.95
C ASP A 33 -2.88 -2.91 -8.90
N TYR A 34 -2.41 -4.11 -8.53
CA TYR A 34 -2.73 -5.33 -9.26
C TYR A 34 -4.23 -5.63 -9.31
N VAL A 35 -4.94 -5.46 -8.19
CA VAL A 35 -6.39 -5.67 -8.12
C VAL A 35 -7.12 -4.67 -9.01
N PHE A 36 -6.77 -3.39 -8.94
CA PHE A 36 -7.38 -2.35 -9.78
C PHE A 36 -7.09 -2.57 -11.26
N TYR A 37 -5.84 -2.87 -11.62
CA TYR A 37 -5.47 -3.22 -12.99
C TYR A 37 -6.34 -4.38 -13.51
N ASN A 38 -6.46 -5.48 -12.76
CA ASN A 38 -7.27 -6.62 -13.19
C ASN A 38 -8.78 -6.32 -13.22
N PHE A 39 -9.26 -5.41 -12.38
CA PHE A 39 -10.67 -5.00 -12.37
C PHE A 39 -11.02 -4.14 -13.59
N ILE A 40 -10.08 -3.30 -14.04
CA ILE A 40 -10.25 -2.36 -15.15
C ILE A 40 -9.95 -3.01 -16.50
N ASN A 41 -8.90 -3.83 -16.58
CA ASN A 41 -8.50 -4.49 -17.82
C ASN A 41 -9.40 -5.67 -18.21
N LYS A 42 -10.41 -6.01 -17.41
CA LYS A 42 -11.48 -6.91 -17.85
C LYS A 42 -12.35 -6.17 -18.88
N PRO A 43 -12.46 -6.67 -20.12
CA PRO A 43 -13.06 -5.91 -21.21
C PRO A 43 -14.55 -5.64 -20.96
N ASN A 44 -14.95 -4.38 -21.13
CA ASN A 44 -16.31 -3.93 -21.47
C ASN A 44 -17.43 -4.00 -20.41
N VAL A 45 -17.15 -4.29 -19.13
CA VAL A 45 -18.24 -4.34 -18.12
C VAL A 45 -18.56 -2.95 -17.54
N TYR A 46 -17.57 -2.05 -17.44
CA TYR A 46 -17.71 -0.76 -16.75
C TYR A 46 -17.49 0.48 -17.62
N ASP A 47 -17.09 0.35 -18.89
CA ASP A 47 -16.93 1.49 -19.81
C ASP A 47 -18.23 2.29 -20.01
N ASN A 48 -19.38 1.62 -19.85
CA ASN A 48 -20.70 2.25 -19.97
C ASN A 48 -21.16 2.97 -18.68
N SER A 49 -20.41 2.87 -17.57
CA SER A 49 -20.74 3.52 -16.31
C SER A 49 -19.73 4.63 -16.02
N ILE A 50 -20.04 5.83 -16.54
CA ILE A 50 -19.23 7.06 -16.38
C ILE A 50 -18.89 7.33 -14.90
N LEU A 51 -19.82 7.03 -13.99
CA LEU A 51 -19.63 7.25 -12.56
C LEU A 51 -18.63 6.26 -11.95
N VAL A 52 -18.70 4.97 -12.30
CA VAL A 52 -17.75 3.95 -11.83
C VAL A 52 -16.38 4.20 -12.42
N ASN A 53 -16.29 4.52 -13.71
CA ASN A 53 -15.03 4.83 -14.38
C ASN A 53 -14.32 6.06 -13.74
N ASN A 54 -15.05 7.14 -13.46
CA ASN A 54 -14.48 8.31 -12.80
C ASN A 54 -14.04 8.05 -11.35
N LEU A 55 -14.80 7.25 -10.59
CA LEU A 55 -14.43 6.87 -9.22
C LEU A 55 -13.19 5.98 -9.22
N VAL A 56 -13.11 5.03 -10.14
CA VAL A 56 -11.98 4.10 -10.26
C VAL A 56 -10.72 4.84 -10.70
N ASN A 57 -10.79 5.66 -11.76
CA ASN A 57 -9.63 6.43 -12.24
C ASN A 57 -9.07 7.37 -11.16
N ARG A 58 -9.93 8.12 -10.46
CA ARG A 58 -9.48 9.01 -9.38
C ARG A 58 -8.81 8.25 -8.22
N ASN A 59 -9.29 7.05 -7.92
CA ASN A 59 -8.74 6.24 -6.84
C ASN A 59 -7.39 5.61 -7.21
N ILE A 60 -7.18 5.26 -8.49
CA ILE A 60 -5.87 4.81 -9.00
C ILE A 60 -4.84 5.92 -8.92
N ASP A 61 -5.20 7.15 -9.28
CA ASP A 61 -4.26 8.28 -9.21
C ASP A 61 -3.77 8.52 -7.78
N ILE A 62 -4.67 8.41 -6.80
CA ILE A 62 -4.32 8.51 -5.37
C ILE A 62 -3.38 7.36 -4.97
N LEU A 63 -3.66 6.14 -5.42
CA LEU A 63 -2.83 4.97 -5.13
C LEU A 63 -1.43 5.09 -5.75
N HIS A 64 -1.33 5.49 -7.02
CA HIS A 64 -0.06 5.71 -7.69
C HIS A 64 0.74 6.83 -7.02
N ASN A 65 0.10 7.95 -6.67
CA ASN A 65 0.75 9.03 -5.94
C ASN A 65 1.29 8.54 -4.59
N TYR A 66 0.53 7.71 -3.87
CA TYR A 66 1.00 7.08 -2.64
C TYR A 66 2.24 6.23 -2.89
N ILE A 67 2.21 5.33 -3.89
CA ILE A 67 3.35 4.46 -4.25
C ILE A 67 4.59 5.30 -4.57
N ILE A 68 4.44 6.37 -5.35
CA ILE A 68 5.54 7.25 -5.74
C ILE A 68 6.15 7.95 -4.53
N VAL A 69 5.33 8.61 -3.70
CA VAL A 69 5.81 9.33 -2.50
C VAL A 69 6.47 8.36 -1.53
N PHE A 70 5.89 7.18 -1.34
CA PHE A 70 6.42 6.18 -0.42
C PHE A 70 7.74 5.57 -0.93
N ASN A 71 7.85 5.26 -2.22
CA ASN A 71 9.12 4.80 -2.82
C ASN A 71 10.21 5.87 -2.71
N LYS A 72 9.86 7.15 -2.91
CA LYS A 72 10.80 8.27 -2.75
C LYS A 72 11.25 8.43 -1.30
N PHE A 73 10.34 8.27 -0.34
CA PHE A 73 10.69 8.27 1.09
C PHE A 73 11.70 7.16 1.44
N LEU A 74 11.58 5.99 0.80
CA LEU A 74 12.50 4.87 0.98
C LEU A 74 13.79 4.97 0.14
N GLY A 75 13.91 5.97 -0.75
CA GLY A 75 15.05 6.11 -1.65
C GLY A 75 15.14 5.00 -2.71
N LEU A 76 14.02 4.35 -3.03
CA LEU A 76 13.94 3.30 -4.06
C LEU A 76 13.83 3.86 -5.48
N TRP A 77 13.64 5.17 -5.63
CA TRP A 77 13.53 5.92 -6.89
C TRP A 77 13.92 7.39 -6.71
#